data_AF-A0A645FEJ0-F1
#
_entry.id   AF-A0A645FEJ0-F1
#
_cell.length_a   1.000
_cell.length_b   1.000
_cell.length_c   1.000
_cell.angle_alpha   90.00
_cell.angle_beta   90.00
_cell.angle_gamma   90.00
#
_symmetry.space_group_name_H-M   'P 1'
#
loop_
_entity.id
_entity.type
_entity.pdbx_description
1 polymer ?
#
loop_
_entity_poly.entity_id
_entity_poly.type
_entity_poly.pdbx_seq_one_letter_code
_entity_poly.pdbx_strand_id
1 'polypeptide(L)'
;MLKGHLGEPSAIFVNDMPSNINTEVFNGDIIKVQGAVGGKSPRIQLKEIIKDTSRKAVSINGQEYELKVRAMVNGEIVDDSYEMKDGDVVRFKYTETVREILEELRIPKDSFHIFINDKNAFLDGKIKDGDRIEMKVK
;
A
#
# COMPACT_ATOMS: atom_id res chain seq x y z
N MET A 1 45.64 13.23 -6.86
CA MET A 1 44.38 12.76 -7.46
C MET A 1 43.50 12.22 -6.34
N LEU A 2 42.48 12.97 -5.90
CA LEU A 2 41.51 12.49 -4.92
C LEU A 2 40.52 11.58 -5.65
N LYS A 3 40.59 10.27 -5.40
CA LYS A 3 39.58 9.32 -5.87
C LYS A 3 38.28 9.64 -5.12
N GLY A 4 37.37 10.33 -5.80
CA GLY A 4 36.00 10.50 -5.32
C GLY A 4 35.42 9.13 -4.99
N HIS A 5 34.94 8.96 -3.77
CA HIS A 5 34.29 7.71 -3.38
C HIS A 5 32.98 7.65 -4.16
N LEU A 6 32.76 6.57 -4.91
CA LEU A 6 31.44 6.29 -5.47
C LEU A 6 30.51 6.13 -4.27
N GLY A 7 29.53 7.01 -4.15
CA GLY A 7 28.50 6.86 -3.12
C GLY A 7 27.72 5.58 -3.39
N GLU A 8 27.48 4.79 -2.34
CA GLU A 8 26.64 3.59 -2.42
C GLU A 8 25.21 4.00 -2.82
N PRO A 9 24.49 3.26 -3.67
CA PRO A 9 23.09 3.56 -3.96
C PRO A 9 22.23 3.46 -2.70
N SER A 10 21.12 4.20 -2.63
CA SER A 10 20.15 3.99 -1.53
C SER A 10 19.65 2.55 -1.51
N ALA A 11 19.60 1.95 -0.33
CA ALA A 11 19.07 0.61 -0.12
C ALA A 11 17.63 0.70 0.39
N ILE A 12 16.77 -0.17 -0.13
CA ILE A 12 15.39 -0.35 0.34
C ILE A 12 15.34 -1.67 1.11
N PHE A 13 14.66 -1.68 2.24
CA PHE A 13 14.40 -2.91 3.00
C PHE A 13 12.90 -3.05 3.20
N VAL A 14 12.35 -4.24 2.94
CA VAL A 14 10.97 -4.61 3.27
C VAL A 14 11.03 -5.61 4.41
N ASN A 15 10.40 -5.30 5.54
CA ASN A 15 10.44 -6.13 6.75
C ASN A 15 11.88 -6.54 7.14
N ASP A 16 12.79 -5.57 7.13
CA ASP A 16 14.23 -5.73 7.41
C ASP A 16 15.02 -6.59 6.42
N MET A 17 14.41 -7.02 5.31
CA MET A 17 15.09 -7.76 4.24
C MET A 17 15.49 -6.83 3.09
N PRO A 18 16.77 -6.87 2.63
CA PRO A 18 17.21 -6.11 1.45
C PRO A 18 16.29 -6.34 0.26
N SER A 19 15.78 -5.26 -0.33
CA SER A 19 14.71 -5.25 -1.33
C SER A 19 14.94 -4.14 -2.36
N ASN A 20 14.03 -4.03 -3.32
CA ASN A 20 14.05 -2.96 -4.30
C ASN A 20 12.65 -2.37 -4.51
N ILE A 21 12.55 -1.35 -5.36
CA ILE A 21 11.30 -0.62 -5.59
C ILE A 21 10.19 -1.47 -6.22
N ASN A 22 10.54 -2.57 -6.89
CA ASN A 22 9.58 -3.50 -7.49
C ASN A 22 9.19 -4.64 -6.53
N THR A 23 9.68 -4.63 -5.28
CA THR A 23 9.31 -5.66 -4.31
C THR A 23 7.82 -5.53 -3.99
N GLU A 24 7.07 -6.60 -4.18
CA GLU A 24 5.67 -6.65 -3.78
C GLU A 24 5.54 -6.47 -2.27
N VAL A 25 4.64 -5.59 -1.86
CA VAL A 25 4.36 -5.31 -0.45
C VAL A 25 2.94 -5.69 -0.06
N PHE A 26 2.80 -6.11 1.19
CA PHE A 26 1.55 -6.51 1.80
C PHE A 26 1.13 -5.54 2.88
N ASN A 27 -0.14 -5.62 3.29
CA ASN A 27 -0.63 -4.79 4.36
C ASN A 27 0.16 -5.06 5.65
N GLY A 28 0.62 -3.99 6.30
CA GLY A 28 1.42 -4.09 7.52
C GLY A 28 2.93 -4.23 7.28
N ASP A 29 3.38 -4.31 6.02
CA ASP A 29 4.79 -4.27 5.70
C ASP A 29 5.43 -2.94 6.07
N ILE A 30 6.69 -3.02 6.49
CA ILE A 30 7.52 -1.89 6.88
C ILE A 30 8.61 -1.73 5.83
N ILE A 31 8.61 -0.61 5.11
CA ILE A 31 9.70 -0.25 4.22
C ILE A 31 10.64 0.71 4.93
N LYS A 32 11.93 0.38 4.97
CA LYS A 32 12.99 1.29 5.43
C LYS A 32 13.83 1.73 4.24
N VAL A 33 14.08 3.03 4.16
CA VAL A 33 15.00 3.61 3.17
C VAL A 33 16.31 3.97 3.86
N GLN A 34 17.41 3.41 3.37
CA GLN A 34 18.76 3.76 3.80
C GLN A 34 19.43 4.58 2.70
N GLY A 35 19.89 5.78 3.05
CA GLY A 35 20.49 6.73 2.13
C GLY A 35 21.90 6.33 1.68
N ALA A 36 22.27 6.80 0.49
CA ALA A 36 23.62 6.70 -0.06
C ALA A 36 24.68 7.36 0.84
N VAL A 37 25.72 6.63 1.25
CA VAL A 37 26.90 7.22 1.92
C VAL A 37 27.76 7.93 0.88
N GLY A 38 28.08 9.22 1.06
CA GLY A 38 29.16 9.87 0.30
C GLY A 38 28.78 10.77 -0.89
N GLY A 39 27.51 11.12 -1.07
CA GLY A 39 27.15 12.32 -1.85
C GLY A 39 26.78 12.09 -3.32
N LYS A 40 25.54 11.65 -3.51
CA LYS A 40 24.50 12.20 -4.38
C LYS A 40 23.32 11.25 -4.25
N SER A 41 22.48 11.50 -3.24
CA SER A 41 21.32 10.66 -2.93
C SER A 41 20.43 10.52 -4.16
N PRO A 42 19.98 9.30 -4.54
CA PRO A 42 18.74 9.21 -5.27
C PRO A 42 17.66 9.80 -4.38
N ARG A 43 17.02 10.87 -4.85
CA ARG A 43 15.86 11.48 -4.20
C ARG A 43 14.66 10.61 -4.50
N ILE A 44 14.55 9.48 -3.80
CA ILE A 44 13.40 8.59 -3.94
C ILE A 44 12.20 9.37 -3.44
N GLN A 45 11.22 9.59 -4.31
CA GLN A 45 9.93 10.15 -3.91
C GLN A 45 9.01 9.03 -3.47
N LEU A 46 8.11 9.31 -2.52
CA LEU A 46 7.13 8.33 -2.06
C LEU A 46 6.34 7.70 -3.22
N LYS A 47 5.98 8.51 -4.24
CA LYS A 47 5.31 8.04 -5.46
C LYS A 47 6.07 6.93 -6.20
N GLU A 48 7.41 6.92 -6.14
CA GLU A 48 8.21 5.90 -6.81
C GLU A 48 8.07 4.57 -6.09
N ILE A 49 7.96 4.59 -4.75
CA ILE A 49 7.69 3.40 -3.93
C ILE A 49 6.25 2.90 -4.13
N ILE A 50 5.28 3.82 -4.23
CA ILE A 50 3.87 3.47 -4.44
C ILE A 50 3.61 2.95 -5.86
N LYS A 51 4.32 3.46 -6.88
CA LYS A 51 4.03 3.18 -8.30
C LYS A 51 4.04 1.70 -8.65
N ASP A 52 4.95 0.94 -8.06
CA ASP A 52 5.15 -0.48 -8.34
C ASP A 52 4.58 -1.39 -7.23
N THR A 53 3.84 -0.81 -6.28
CA THR A 53 3.08 -1.55 -5.28
C THR A 53 1.98 -2.37 -5.96
N SER A 54 1.79 -3.64 -5.55
CA SER A 54 0.81 -4.50 -6.22
C SER A 54 -0.59 -3.91 -6.12
N ARG A 55 -1.20 -3.73 -7.31
CA ARG A 55 -2.59 -3.30 -7.45
C ARG A 55 -3.46 -4.50 -7.15
N LYS A 56 -4.11 -4.47 -6.00
CA LYS A 56 -5.09 -5.49 -5.62
C LYS A 56 -6.45 -5.02 -6.04
N ALA A 57 -7.31 -5.92 -6.48
CA ALA A 57 -8.66 -5.60 -6.91
C ALA A 57 -9.67 -6.64 -6.40
N VAL A 58 -10.91 -6.20 -6.25
CA VAL A 58 -12.06 -7.06 -5.95
C VAL A 58 -13.17 -6.78 -6.96
N SER A 59 -14.10 -7.71 -7.13
CA SER A 59 -15.32 -7.47 -7.91
C SER A 59 -16.47 -7.14 -6.97
N ILE A 60 -17.15 -6.01 -7.16
CA ILE A 60 -18.33 -5.61 -6.39
C ILE A 60 -19.54 -5.61 -7.34
N ASN A 61 -20.51 -6.49 -7.11
CA ASN A 61 -21.70 -6.65 -7.96
C ASN A 61 -21.36 -6.78 -9.47
N GLY A 62 -20.24 -7.42 -9.79
CA GLY A 62 -19.77 -7.62 -11.16
C GLY A 62 -18.89 -6.49 -11.73
N GLN A 63 -18.69 -5.39 -10.98
CA GLN A 63 -17.79 -4.31 -11.37
C GLN A 63 -16.45 -4.43 -10.64
N GLU A 64 -15.34 -4.30 -11.36
CA GLU A 64 -13.99 -4.31 -10.77
C GLU A 64 -13.74 -3.03 -9.95
N TYR A 65 -13.11 -3.21 -8.78
CA TYR A 65 -12.76 -2.16 -7.86
C TYR A 65 -11.32 -2.36 -7.36
N GLU A 66 -10.45 -1.39 -7.64
CA GLU A 66 -9.06 -1.38 -7.19
C GLU A 66 -8.99 -0.98 -5.70
N LEU A 67 -8.37 -1.85 -4.89
CA LEU A 67 -8.15 -1.59 -3.47
C LEU A 67 -7.10 -0.51 -3.32
N LYS A 68 -7.50 0.60 -2.70
CA LYS A 68 -6.60 1.71 -2.44
C LYS A 68 -5.52 1.30 -1.45
N VAL A 69 -4.29 1.71 -1.75
CA VAL A 69 -3.18 1.67 -0.82
C VAL A 69 -2.93 3.07 -0.28
N ARG A 70 -2.80 3.19 1.04
CA ARG A 70 -2.40 4.43 1.71
C ARG A 70 -1.01 4.22 2.30
N ALA A 71 -0.07 5.07 1.93
CA ALA A 71 1.26 5.07 2.52
C ALA A 71 1.33 6.11 3.65
N MET A 72 2.00 5.75 4.75
CA MET A 72 2.30 6.65 5.85
C MET A 72 3.80 6.65 6.08
N VAL A 73 4.42 7.82 6.16
CA VAL A 73 5.85 7.96 6.46
C VAL A 73 6.00 8.36 7.91
N ASN A 74 6.74 7.57 8.69
CA ASN A 74 6.96 7.76 10.12
C ASN A 74 5.68 7.93 10.96
N GLY A 75 4.54 7.41 10.48
CA GLY A 75 3.24 7.54 11.14
C GLY A 75 2.40 8.74 10.70
N GLU A 76 2.88 9.55 9.74
CA GLU A 76 2.13 10.68 9.18
C GLU A 76 1.69 10.41 7.73
N ILE A 77 0.55 10.98 7.35
CA ILE A 77 0.11 11.00 5.95
C ILE A 77 0.86 12.13 5.26
N VAL A 78 1.68 11.78 4.27
CA VAL A 78 2.44 12.73 3.46
C VAL A 78 1.98 12.69 2.01
N ASP A 79 2.30 13.74 1.25
CA ASP A 79 2.02 13.79 -0.18
C ASP A 79 2.92 12.82 -0.97
N ASP A 80 2.44 12.32 -2.10
CA ASP A 80 3.17 11.41 -2.98
C ASP A 80 4.51 12.01 -3.47
N SER A 81 4.63 13.34 -3.54
CA SER A 81 5.87 14.04 -3.89
C SER A 81 6.90 14.13 -2.76
N TYR A 82 6.59 13.61 -1.57
CA TYR A 82 7.49 13.59 -0.42
C TYR A 82 8.84 12.94 -0.78
N GLU A 83 9.93 13.67 -0.56
CA GLU A 83 11.30 13.16 -0.74
C GLU A 83 11.70 12.33 0.49
N MET A 84 11.91 11.03 0.28
CA MET A 84 12.31 10.08 1.32
C MET A 84 13.67 10.42 1.90
N LYS A 85 13.78 10.34 3.23
CA LYS A 85 15.01 10.62 3.98
C LYS A 85 15.62 9.34 4.52
N ASP A 86 16.91 9.41 4.83
CA ASP A 86 17.61 8.32 5.50
C ASP A 86 16.93 7.99 6.84
N GLY A 87 16.61 6.72 7.04
CA GLY A 87 15.92 6.23 8.22
C GLY A 87 14.39 6.37 8.19
N ASP A 88 13.80 6.91 7.13
CA ASP A 88 12.34 6.97 7.01
C ASP A 88 11.73 5.57 6.95
N VAL A 89 10.61 5.44 7.65
CA VAL A 89 9.80 4.23 7.69
C VAL A 89 8.49 4.47 6.97
N VAL A 90 8.25 3.75 5.87
CA VAL A 90 6.95 3.74 5.18
C VAL A 90 6.14 2.55 5.66
N ARG A 91 4.88 2.81 6.03
CA ARG A 91 3.89 1.77 6.29
C ARG A 91 2.79 1.84 5.24
N PHE A 92 2.51 0.71 4.61
CA PHE A 92 1.41 0.59 3.66
C PHE A 92 0.18 0.04 4.35
N LYS A 93 -0.94 0.74 4.16
CA LYS A 93 -2.27 0.28 4.56
C LYS A 93 -3.14 0.07 3.33
N TYR A 94 -3.47 -1.18 3.03
CA TYR A 94 -4.50 -1.50 2.05
C TYR A 94 -5.89 -1.47 2.67
N THR A 95 -6.92 -1.26 1.85
CA THR A 95 -8.30 -1.58 2.21
C THR A 95 -8.42 -3.08 2.50
N GLU A 96 -8.84 -3.44 3.72
CA GLU A 96 -8.83 -4.83 4.21
C GLU A 96 -10.21 -5.39 4.54
N THR A 97 -11.25 -4.55 4.58
CA THR A 97 -12.60 -4.98 4.98
C THR A 97 -13.67 -4.42 4.06
N VAL A 98 -14.83 -5.09 4.03
CA VAL A 98 -16.00 -4.58 3.31
C VAL A 98 -16.45 -3.24 3.87
N ARG A 99 -16.34 -3.04 5.20
CA ARG A 99 -16.61 -1.75 5.86
C ARG A 99 -15.84 -0.61 5.20
N GLU A 100 -14.52 -0.78 5.05
CA GLU A 100 -13.65 0.25 4.49
C GLU A 100 -14.01 0.52 3.01
N ILE A 101 -14.31 -0.51 2.22
CA ILE A 101 -14.83 -0.33 0.84
C ILE A 101 -16.10 0.53 0.83
N LEU A 102 -17.09 0.20 1.66
CA LEU A 102 -18.36 0.92 1.70
C LEU A 102 -18.17 2.38 2.15
N GLU A 103 -17.26 2.63 3.08
CA GLU A 103 -16.89 3.99 3.50
C GLU A 103 -16.27 4.79 2.36
N GLU A 104 -15.36 4.19 1.60
CA GLU A 104 -14.70 4.84 0.46
C GLU A 104 -15.68 5.14 -0.68
N LEU A 105 -16.62 4.23 -0.93
CA LEU A 105 -17.68 4.39 -1.91
C LEU A 105 -18.85 5.25 -1.40
N ARG A 106 -18.82 5.66 -0.13
CA ARG A 106 -19.91 6.40 0.56
C ARG A 106 -21.26 5.68 0.50
N ILE A 107 -21.24 4.35 0.55
CA ILE A 107 -22.43 3.51 0.56
C ILE A 107 -22.89 3.27 2.01
N PRO A 108 -24.19 3.42 2.32
CA PRO A 108 -24.72 3.12 3.65
C PRO A 108 -24.52 1.65 4.03
N LYS A 109 -23.92 1.40 5.19
CA LYS A 109 -23.55 0.07 5.68
C LYS A 109 -24.73 -0.82 6.02
N ASP A 110 -25.85 -0.23 6.39
CA ASP A 110 -27.01 -0.96 6.93
C ASP A 110 -28.00 -1.42 5.85
N SER A 111 -27.77 -1.08 4.59
CA SER A 111 -28.72 -1.29 3.50
C SER A 111 -28.62 -2.65 2.82
N PHE A 112 -27.57 -3.45 3.09
CA PHE A 112 -27.27 -4.64 2.30
C PHE A 112 -26.95 -5.88 3.15
N HIS A 113 -27.32 -7.05 2.63
CA HIS A 113 -26.68 -8.34 2.91
C HIS A 113 -25.42 -8.47 2.05
N ILE A 114 -24.31 -8.84 2.68
CA ILE A 114 -22.99 -8.90 2.04
C ILE A 114 -22.58 -10.36 1.90
N PHE A 115 -22.08 -10.70 0.72
CA PHE A 115 -21.51 -12.01 0.43
C PHE A 115 -20.10 -11.84 -0.13
N ILE A 116 -19.14 -12.60 0.39
CA ILE A 116 -17.79 -12.72 -0.17
C ILE A 116 -17.66 -14.15 -0.70
N ASN A 117 -17.41 -14.29 -2.00
CA ASN A 117 -17.30 -15.58 -2.69
C ASN A 117 -18.49 -16.51 -2.34
N ASP A 118 -19.70 -16.00 -2.51
CA ASP A 118 -20.99 -16.66 -2.25
C ASP A 118 -21.29 -16.99 -0.77
N LYS A 119 -20.41 -16.62 0.16
CA LYS A 119 -20.62 -16.85 1.59
C LYS A 119 -21.05 -15.56 2.28
N ASN A 120 -22.06 -15.67 3.13
CA ASN A 120 -22.50 -14.54 3.95
C ASN A 120 -21.32 -14.00 4.77
N ALA A 121 -21.11 -12.68 4.71
CA ALA A 121 -19.99 -12.00 5.35
C ALA A 121 -20.48 -10.79 6.16
N PHE A 122 -19.73 -10.48 7.20
CA PHE A 122 -19.94 -9.27 7.99
C PHE A 122 -19.13 -8.10 7.43
N LEU A 123 -19.48 -6.88 7.85
CA LEU A 123 -18.76 -5.67 7.45
C LEU A 123 -17.26 -5.73 7.78
N ASP A 124 -16.90 -6.37 8.89
CA ASP A 124 -15.50 -6.55 9.32
C ASP A 124 -14.85 -7.80 8.72
N GLY A 125 -15.53 -8.47 7.78
CA GLY A 125 -14.99 -9.58 7.01
C GLY A 125 -13.78 -9.12 6.20
N LYS A 126 -12.68 -9.85 6.34
CA LYS A 126 -11.45 -9.59 5.59
C LYS A 126 -11.66 -9.90 4.11
N ILE A 127 -11.24 -8.98 3.26
CA ILE A 127 -11.19 -9.16 1.81
C ILE A 127 -9.78 -9.51 1.38
N LYS A 128 -9.67 -10.24 0.27
CA LYS A 128 -8.42 -10.59 -0.40
C LYS A 128 -8.48 -10.13 -1.85
N ASP A 129 -7.30 -10.02 -2.44
CA ASP A 129 -7.18 -9.80 -3.87
C ASP A 129 -7.94 -10.89 -4.65
N GLY A 130 -8.71 -10.46 -5.65
CA GLY A 130 -9.57 -11.32 -6.48
C GLY A 130 -10.91 -11.72 -5.87
N ASP A 131 -11.25 -11.29 -4.65
CA ASP A 131 -12.54 -11.65 -4.04
C ASP A 131 -13.74 -11.10 -4.83
N ARG A 132 -14.83 -11.88 -4.90
CA ARG A 132 -16.13 -11.44 -5.40
C ARG A 132 -17.03 -11.04 -4.24
N ILE A 133 -17.39 -9.77 -4.20
CA ILE A 133 -18.31 -9.16 -3.25
C ILE A 133 -19.67 -8.95 -3.92
N GLU A 134 -20.71 -9.57 -3.36
CA GLU A 134 -22.09 -9.30 -3.75
C GLU A 134 -22.82 -8.58 -2.63
N MET A 135 -23.57 -7.54 -3.00
CA MET A 135 -24.40 -6.75 -2.10
C MET A 135 -25.85 -6.86 -2.54
N LYS A 136 -26.68 -7.46 -1.69
CA LYS A 136 -28.12 -7.63 -1.94
C LYS A 136 -28.89 -6.75 -0.97
N VAL A 137 -29.88 -6.01 -1.45
CA VAL A 137 -30.72 -5.17 -0.59
C VAL A 137 -31.41 -6.06 0.45
N LYS A 138 -31.51 -5.56 1.68
CA LYS A 138 -32.25 -6.23 2.76
C LYS A 138 -33.76 -6.24 2.52
#